data_AF-T0TF50-F1
#
_entry.id   AF-T0TF50-F1
#
_cell.length_a   1.000
_cell.length_b   1.000
_cell.length_c   1.000
_cell.angle_alpha   90.00
_cell.angle_beta   90.00
_cell.angle_gamma   90.00
#
_symmetry.space_group_name_H-M   'P 1'
#
loop_
_entity.id
_entity.type
_entity.pdbx_description
1 polymer ?
#
loop_
_entity_poly.entity_id
_entity_poly.type
_entity_poly.pdbx_seq_one_letter_code
_entity_poly.pdbx_strand_id
1 'polypeptide(L)'
;MIYSADFAQKAYQNNRKRSVKQVSLTKGLKEKITHYIEQKYSPEMMVKSKGIPVPISTIYYWIHHGHLGLTKADMLYPRQEKAKKKHASPNFKPAGKSIEERPESINKRENIGDFEIDTVIQTRAKNECLLTLTDRKSRYQIIRLIPDKSAFSVNQALKAILKDYQMNSITADNGAEFSRLAEVFDPTHIYYAHPYSSWERGTNENHNRLIRRWLPKGSKNATQQQVAFIENWINNYPKKLFNYKSPKEFLQTG
;
A
#
# COMPACT_ATOMS: atom_id res chain seq x y z
N MET A 1 -18.67 7.12 64.57
CA MET A 1 -17.97 7.60 63.36
C MET A 1 -19.01 7.71 62.26
N ILE A 2 -19.38 8.93 61.86
CA ILE A 2 -20.45 9.14 60.87
C ILE A 2 -19.87 8.85 59.48
N TYR A 3 -20.34 7.79 58.84
CA TYR A 3 -19.96 7.45 57.48
C TYR A 3 -20.55 8.48 56.51
N SER A 4 -19.68 9.19 55.78
CA SER A 4 -20.08 10.15 54.74
C SER A 4 -19.80 9.56 53.37
N ALA A 5 -20.86 9.21 52.65
CA ALA A 5 -20.77 8.65 51.30
C ALA A 5 -20.07 9.61 50.32
N ASP A 6 -20.27 10.93 50.47
CA ASP A 6 -19.61 11.94 49.64
C ASP A 6 -18.10 11.99 49.86
N PHE A 7 -17.66 11.81 51.12
CA PHE A 7 -16.24 11.79 51.45
C PHE A 7 -15.56 10.54 50.90
N ALA A 8 -16.22 9.38 51.00
CA ALA A 8 -15.77 8.13 50.42
C ALA A 8 -15.69 8.21 48.87
N GLN A 9 -16.68 8.83 48.23
CA GLN A 9 -16.69 9.05 46.78
C GLN A 9 -15.57 9.99 46.32
N LYS A 10 -15.31 11.08 47.06
CA LYS A 10 -14.18 11.99 46.78
C LYS A 10 -12.84 11.30 46.94
N ALA A 11 -12.66 10.51 48.00
CA ALA A 11 -11.45 9.72 48.23
C ALA A 11 -11.24 8.68 47.12
N TYR A 12 -12.30 7.99 46.71
CA TYR A 12 -12.29 7.06 45.59
C TYR A 12 -11.89 7.74 44.27
N GLN A 13 -12.48 8.90 43.93
CA GLN A 13 -12.15 9.64 42.72
C GLN A 13 -10.70 10.12 42.72
N ASN A 14 -10.19 10.60 43.86
CA ASN A 14 -8.80 11.03 44.01
C ASN A 14 -7.81 9.87 43.90
N ASN A 15 -8.10 8.74 44.54
CA ASN A 15 -7.30 7.52 44.42
C ASN A 15 -7.36 6.98 43.00
N ARG A 16 -8.52 7.05 42.33
CA ARG A 16 -8.68 6.63 40.94
C ARG A 16 -7.85 7.49 40.00
N LYS A 17 -7.79 8.81 40.18
CA LYS A 17 -6.87 9.71 39.44
C LYS A 17 -5.40 9.32 39.62
N ARG A 18 -5.00 8.90 40.83
CA ARG A 18 -3.63 8.46 41.15
C ARG A 18 -3.33 7.01 40.73
N SER A 19 -4.36 6.19 40.52
CA SER A 19 -4.24 4.80 40.04
C SER A 19 -4.03 4.69 38.54
N VAL A 20 -4.19 5.78 37.78
CA VAL A 20 -3.95 5.78 36.34
C VAL A 20 -2.45 5.80 36.09
N LYS A 21 -1.94 4.75 35.43
CA LYS A 21 -0.54 4.68 35.01
C LYS A 21 -0.20 5.93 34.20
N GLN A 22 0.79 6.70 34.65
CA GLN A 22 1.26 7.86 33.89
C GLN A 22 1.71 7.41 32.50
N VAL A 23 1.27 8.16 31.49
CA VAL A 23 1.62 7.92 30.09
C VAL A 23 3.14 8.06 29.96
N SER A 24 3.84 6.98 29.56
CA SER A 24 5.30 6.98 29.39
C SER A 24 5.79 7.76 28.16
N LEU A 25 4.94 8.65 27.62
CA LEU A 25 5.19 9.41 26.41
C LEU A 25 6.03 10.66 26.75
N THR A 26 7.34 10.54 26.61
CA THR A 26 8.25 11.69 26.69
C THR A 26 8.10 12.59 25.47
N LYS A 27 8.51 13.87 25.60
CA LYS A 27 8.49 14.84 24.50
C LYS A 27 9.26 14.34 23.27
N GLY A 28 10.50 13.86 23.46
CA GLY A 28 11.33 13.34 22.37
C GLY A 28 10.75 12.09 21.71
N LEU A 29 10.08 11.21 22.47
CA LEU A 29 9.42 10.04 21.90
C LEU A 29 8.18 10.45 21.07
N LYS A 30 7.41 11.43 21.56
CA LYS A 30 6.28 12.01 20.82
C LYS A 30 6.75 12.58 19.48
N GLU A 31 7.80 13.40 19.49
CA GLU A 31 8.36 14.01 18.27
C GLU A 31 8.82 12.95 17.26
N LYS A 32 9.55 11.91 17.71
CA LYS A 32 9.98 10.81 16.85
C LYS A 32 8.81 10.05 16.23
N ILE A 33 7.77 9.75 17.02
CA ILE A 33 6.59 9.04 16.52
C ILE A 33 5.83 9.91 15.51
N THR A 34 5.60 11.19 15.83
CA THR A 34 4.92 12.12 14.93
C THR A 34 5.66 12.29 13.61
N HIS A 35 6.99 12.43 13.65
CA HIS A 35 7.84 12.48 12.45
C HIS A 35 7.62 11.28 11.51
N TYR A 36 7.58 10.06 12.05
CA TYR A 36 7.34 8.88 11.23
C TYR A 36 5.88 8.77 10.73
N ILE A 37 4.91 9.29 11.49
CA ILE A 37 3.51 9.33 11.05
C ILE A 37 3.36 10.28 9.85
N GLU A 38 4.01 11.44 9.88
CA GLU A 38 4.04 12.39 8.77
C GLU A 38 4.66 11.77 7.51
N GLN A 39 5.72 10.98 7.69
CA GLN A 39 6.33 10.16 6.64
C GLN A 39 5.50 8.92 6.25
N LYS A 40 4.27 8.79 6.75
CA LYS A 40 3.33 7.71 6.43
C LYS A 40 3.81 6.31 6.81
N TYR A 41 4.66 6.18 7.82
CA TYR A 41 5.02 4.89 8.40
C TYR A 41 3.87 4.32 9.24
N SER A 42 3.78 2.99 9.29
CA SER A 42 2.84 2.32 10.20
C SER A 42 3.50 2.16 11.57
N PRO A 43 2.71 2.07 12.66
CA PRO A 43 3.24 1.77 13.99
C PRO A 43 4.12 0.50 14.03
N GLU A 44 3.80 -0.53 13.24
CA GLU A 44 4.64 -1.72 13.14
C GLU A 44 6.03 -1.39 12.57
N MET A 45 6.10 -0.64 11.46
CA MET A 45 7.39 -0.30 10.85
C MET A 45 8.22 0.63 11.74
N MET A 46 7.57 1.54 12.48
CA MET A 46 8.25 2.39 13.47
C MET A 46 8.97 1.56 14.53
N VAL A 47 8.31 0.55 15.07
CA VAL A 47 8.89 -0.31 16.12
C VAL A 47 9.94 -1.25 15.54
N LYS A 48 9.62 -1.95 14.45
CA LYS A 48 10.42 -3.05 13.94
C LYS A 48 11.59 -2.64 13.05
N SER A 49 11.45 -1.56 12.28
CA SER A 49 12.51 -1.07 11.40
C SER A 49 13.21 0.17 11.96
N LYS A 50 12.47 1.10 12.58
CA LYS A 50 13.03 2.36 13.09
C LYS A 50 13.44 2.32 14.57
N GLY A 51 13.24 1.19 15.24
CA GLY A 51 13.70 0.98 16.62
C GLY A 51 12.98 1.83 17.66
N ILE A 52 11.72 2.20 17.42
CA ILE A 52 10.91 2.90 18.44
C ILE A 52 10.69 1.97 19.65
N PRO A 53 11.15 2.35 20.87
CA PRO A 53 11.25 1.45 22.01
C PRO A 53 9.93 1.33 22.78
N VAL A 54 8.81 1.15 22.08
CA VAL A 54 7.51 0.90 22.69
C VAL A 54 6.75 -0.19 21.93
N PRO A 55 5.85 -0.93 22.59
CA PRO A 55 4.97 -1.85 21.91
C PRO A 55 4.10 -1.16 20.85
N ILE A 56 3.83 -1.86 19.75
CA ILE A 56 2.96 -1.38 18.66
C ILE A 56 1.58 -0.96 19.21
N SER A 57 1.03 -1.74 20.14
CA SER A 57 -0.25 -1.47 20.81
C SER A 57 -0.24 -0.14 21.57
N THR A 58 0.89 0.26 22.15
CA THR A 58 1.04 1.52 22.87
C THR A 58 0.95 2.72 21.93
N ILE A 59 1.54 2.62 20.73
CA ILE A 59 1.43 3.68 19.72
C ILE A 59 -0.04 3.84 19.29
N TYR A 60 -0.75 2.74 19.01
CA TYR A 60 -2.18 2.79 18.71
C TYR A 60 -3.01 3.38 19.85
N TYR A 61 -2.73 2.98 21.09
CA TYR A 61 -3.37 3.55 22.28
C TYR A 61 -3.19 5.08 22.33
N TRP A 62 -1.97 5.57 22.07
CA TRP A 62 -1.68 7.00 22.05
C TRP A 62 -2.38 7.78 20.93
N ILE A 63 -2.55 7.17 19.76
CA ILE A 63 -3.35 7.75 18.65
C ILE A 63 -4.83 7.80 19.05
N HIS A 64 -5.39 6.72 19.58
CA HIS A 64 -6.81 6.65 19.90
C HIS A 64 -7.24 7.60 21.03
N HIS A 65 -6.33 7.91 21.96
CA HIS A 65 -6.59 8.79 23.10
C HIS A 65 -6.04 10.21 22.92
N GLY A 66 -5.60 10.59 21.72
CA GLY A 66 -5.17 11.96 21.42
C GLY A 66 -3.85 12.39 22.04
N HIS A 67 -3.08 11.48 22.64
CA HIS A 67 -1.82 11.82 23.32
C HIS A 67 -0.75 12.39 22.36
N LEU A 68 -0.82 11.98 21.09
CA LEU A 68 0.07 12.48 20.02
C LEU A 68 -0.44 13.76 19.34
N GLY A 69 -1.62 14.29 19.72
CA GLY A 69 -2.30 15.35 18.96
C GLY A 69 -2.92 14.85 17.66
N LEU A 70 -3.07 13.53 17.54
CA LEU A 70 -3.65 12.83 16.39
C LEU A 70 -4.91 12.09 16.82
N THR A 71 -5.78 11.83 15.87
CA THR A 71 -7.06 11.14 16.06
C THR A 71 -7.15 9.91 15.16
N LYS A 72 -8.27 9.19 15.26
CA LYS A 72 -8.58 8.08 14.36
C LYS A 72 -8.62 8.49 12.88
N ALA A 73 -8.95 9.76 12.58
CA ALA A 73 -9.00 10.27 11.22
C ALA A 73 -7.60 10.37 10.58
N ASP A 74 -6.55 10.53 11.40
CA ASP A 74 -5.16 10.66 10.97
C ASP A 74 -4.49 9.30 10.74
N MET A 75 -5.19 8.20 11.02
CA MET A 75 -4.70 6.85 10.78
C MET A 75 -4.60 6.57 9.28
N LEU A 76 -3.53 5.88 8.88
CA LEU A 76 -3.28 5.47 7.49
C LEU A 76 -4.44 4.74 6.82
N TYR A 77 -5.21 3.97 7.60
CA TYR A 77 -6.34 3.19 7.11
C TYR A 77 -7.52 3.30 8.08
N PRO A 78 -8.41 4.30 7.90
CA PRO A 78 -9.68 4.31 8.59
C PRO A 78 -10.49 3.09 8.13
N ARG A 79 -11.07 2.33 9.09
CA ARG A 79 -11.90 1.16 8.77
C ARG A 79 -13.13 1.63 7.99
N GLN A 80 -13.24 1.21 6.73
CA GLN A 80 -14.43 1.44 5.90
C GLN A 80 -15.36 0.23 5.95
N GLU A 81 -16.65 0.45 5.75
CA GLU A 81 -17.65 -0.61 5.64
C GLU A 81 -17.38 -1.48 4.39
N LYS A 82 -17.56 -2.79 4.53
CA LYS A 82 -17.39 -3.72 3.40
C LYS A 82 -18.55 -3.54 2.42
N ALA A 83 -18.26 -3.07 1.22
CA ALA A 83 -19.22 -3.05 0.13
C ALA A 83 -19.62 -4.49 -0.28
N LYS A 84 -20.87 -4.66 -0.75
CA LYS A 84 -21.36 -5.96 -1.26
C LYS A 84 -20.56 -6.41 -2.48
N LYS A 85 -20.23 -7.70 -2.54
CA LYS A 85 -19.56 -8.32 -3.69
C LYS A 85 -20.50 -8.30 -4.90
N LYS A 86 -20.00 -7.88 -6.06
CA LYS A 86 -20.71 -8.01 -7.34
C LYS A 86 -20.35 -9.35 -7.98
N HIS A 87 -21.32 -10.01 -8.61
CA HIS A 87 -21.09 -11.25 -9.35
C HIS A 87 -20.60 -10.95 -10.77
N ALA A 88 -19.79 -11.86 -11.29
CA ALA A 88 -19.29 -11.79 -12.66
C ALA A 88 -20.42 -12.00 -13.67
N SER A 89 -20.38 -11.25 -14.78
CA SER A 89 -21.15 -11.61 -15.96
C SER A 89 -20.51 -12.86 -16.60
N PRO A 90 -21.29 -13.88 -16.97
CA PRO A 90 -20.77 -15.12 -17.56
C PRO A 90 -20.13 -14.94 -18.95
N ASN A 91 -20.30 -13.78 -19.60
CA ASN A 91 -19.90 -13.54 -20.99
C ASN A 91 -18.53 -12.85 -21.16
N PHE A 92 -17.66 -12.88 -20.15
CA PHE A 92 -16.37 -12.20 -20.23
C PHE A 92 -15.33 -13.07 -20.97
N LYS A 93 -14.87 -12.61 -22.14
CA LYS A 93 -13.78 -13.28 -22.88
C LYS A 93 -12.42 -12.82 -22.35
N PRO A 94 -11.50 -13.74 -22.01
CA PRO A 94 -10.16 -13.38 -21.57
C PRO A 94 -9.38 -12.69 -22.70
N ALA A 95 -8.54 -11.72 -22.34
CA ALA A 95 -7.76 -10.95 -23.31
C ALA A 95 -6.53 -11.73 -23.87
N GLY A 96 -6.14 -12.84 -23.22
CA GLY A 96 -5.01 -13.66 -23.59
C GLY A 96 -4.90 -14.89 -22.69
N LYS A 97 -3.67 -15.39 -22.50
CA LYS A 97 -3.41 -16.57 -21.66
C LYS A 97 -3.92 -16.39 -20.24
N SER A 98 -4.50 -17.45 -19.69
CA SER A 98 -4.98 -17.45 -18.32
C SER A 98 -3.82 -17.40 -17.32
N ILE A 99 -4.09 -16.89 -16.12
CA ILE A 99 -3.23 -17.03 -14.94
C ILE A 99 -2.83 -18.49 -14.68
N GLU A 100 -3.70 -19.45 -15.00
CA GLU A 100 -3.47 -20.88 -14.78
C GLU A 100 -2.35 -21.44 -15.67
N GLU A 101 -2.09 -20.81 -16.80
CA GLU A 101 -1.03 -21.21 -17.74
C GLU A 101 0.35 -20.68 -17.32
N ARG A 102 0.44 -19.95 -16.20
CA ARG A 102 1.73 -19.44 -15.72
C ARG A 102 2.64 -20.58 -15.30
N PRO A 103 3.92 -20.53 -15.69
CA PRO A 103 4.96 -21.38 -15.10
C PRO A 103 4.94 -21.31 -13.58
N GLU A 104 5.16 -22.45 -12.94
CA GLU A 104 5.09 -22.56 -11.49
C GLU A 104 6.14 -21.72 -10.76
N SER A 105 7.28 -21.46 -11.40
CA SER A 105 8.32 -20.53 -10.90
C SER A 105 7.80 -19.11 -10.71
N ILE A 106 6.89 -18.66 -11.59
CA ILE A 106 6.20 -17.38 -11.46
C ILE A 106 5.28 -17.45 -10.24
N ASN A 107 4.45 -18.49 -10.09
CA ASN A 107 3.54 -18.64 -8.95
C ASN A 107 4.27 -18.62 -7.60
N LYS A 108 5.41 -19.32 -7.53
CA LYS A 108 6.31 -19.37 -6.36
C LYS A 108 7.16 -18.12 -6.18
N ARG A 109 7.13 -17.18 -7.13
CA ARG A 109 7.84 -15.89 -7.07
C ARG A 109 9.36 -16.07 -6.98
N GLU A 110 9.87 -17.02 -7.74
CA GLU A 110 11.27 -17.45 -7.70
C GLU A 110 12.21 -16.48 -8.42
N ASN A 111 11.70 -15.76 -9.42
CA ASN A 111 12.51 -14.90 -10.29
C ASN A 111 12.20 -13.41 -10.08
N ILE A 112 13.23 -12.58 -10.26
CA ILE A 112 13.07 -11.14 -10.46
C ILE A 112 12.71 -10.94 -11.94
N GLY A 113 11.84 -9.98 -12.25
CA GLY A 113 11.43 -9.67 -13.62
C GLY A 113 10.02 -10.13 -13.95
N ASP A 114 9.33 -10.82 -13.05
CA ASP A 114 7.91 -11.16 -13.20
C ASP A 114 7.07 -10.05 -12.58
N PHE A 115 6.42 -9.24 -13.41
CA PHE A 115 5.70 -8.04 -12.96
C PHE A 115 4.18 -8.24 -12.98
N GLU A 116 3.50 -7.68 -11.98
CA GLU A 116 2.06 -7.40 -12.06
C GLU A 116 1.86 -5.94 -12.48
N ILE A 117 1.13 -5.70 -13.58
CA ILE A 117 0.80 -4.36 -14.09
C ILE A 117 -0.60 -3.96 -13.63
N ASP A 118 -0.80 -2.70 -13.21
CA ASP A 118 -2.10 -2.18 -12.76
C ASP A 118 -2.25 -0.68 -13.04
N THR A 119 -3.50 -0.19 -13.11
CA THR A 119 -3.78 1.25 -13.19
C THR A 119 -4.43 1.78 -11.91
N VAL A 120 -3.95 2.93 -11.43
CA VAL A 120 -4.51 3.62 -10.27
C VAL A 120 -5.13 4.95 -10.71
N ILE A 121 -6.45 4.97 -10.81
CA ILE A 121 -7.20 6.18 -11.18
C ILE A 121 -7.10 7.22 -10.05
N GLN A 122 -6.71 8.44 -10.40
CA GLN A 122 -6.62 9.55 -9.46
C GLN A 122 -7.98 10.22 -9.27
N THR A 123 -8.58 10.70 -10.37
CA THR A 123 -9.94 11.24 -10.41
C THR A 123 -10.73 10.65 -11.58
N ARG A 124 -12.05 10.53 -11.42
CA ARG A 124 -12.94 10.11 -12.51
C ARG A 124 -13.12 11.18 -13.60
N ALA A 125 -12.79 12.44 -13.31
CA ALA A 125 -13.08 13.58 -14.19
C ALA A 125 -11.97 13.86 -15.20
N LYS A 126 -10.70 13.68 -14.84
CA LYS A 126 -9.56 14.00 -15.72
C LYS A 126 -8.95 12.80 -16.44
N ASN A 127 -9.42 11.58 -16.18
CA ASN A 127 -8.86 10.31 -16.66
C ASN A 127 -7.37 10.04 -16.34
N GLU A 128 -6.59 11.04 -15.89
CA GLU A 128 -5.23 10.88 -15.40
C GLU A 128 -5.14 9.74 -14.39
N CYS A 129 -4.21 8.83 -14.66
CA CYS A 129 -4.00 7.66 -13.83
C CYS A 129 -2.52 7.35 -13.71
N LEU A 130 -2.18 6.52 -12.73
CA LEU A 130 -0.85 6.01 -12.56
C LEU A 130 -0.79 4.61 -13.16
N LEU A 131 0.13 4.37 -14.07
CA LEU A 131 0.55 3.02 -14.43
C LEU A 131 1.50 2.52 -13.36
N THR A 132 1.23 1.33 -12.84
CA THR A 132 2.09 0.69 -11.84
C THR A 132 2.54 -0.67 -12.33
N LEU A 133 3.81 -1.01 -12.11
CA LEU A 133 4.34 -2.35 -12.28
C LEU A 133 5.01 -2.77 -10.98
N THR A 134 4.58 -3.91 -10.43
CA THR A 134 5.13 -4.44 -9.17
C THR A 134 5.79 -5.78 -9.42
N ASP A 135 7.09 -5.87 -9.15
CA ASP A 135 7.83 -7.12 -9.24
C ASP A 135 7.32 -8.12 -8.19
N ARG A 136 7.04 -9.35 -8.63
CA ARG A 136 6.39 -10.37 -7.81
C ARG A 136 7.33 -11.03 -6.81
N LYS A 137 8.65 -10.87 -6.90
CA LYS A 137 9.60 -11.39 -5.90
C LYS A 137 10.01 -10.31 -4.93
N SER A 138 10.69 -9.28 -5.43
CA SER A 138 11.28 -8.16 -4.70
C SER A 138 10.29 -7.11 -4.21
N ARG A 139 9.05 -7.09 -4.74
CA ARG A 139 8.06 -6.02 -4.47
C ARG A 139 8.55 -4.63 -4.86
N TYR A 140 9.55 -4.54 -5.73
CA TYR A 140 9.97 -3.29 -6.32
C TYR A 140 8.86 -2.77 -7.22
N GLN A 141 8.56 -1.48 -7.10
CA GLN A 141 7.46 -0.85 -7.81
C GLN A 141 7.99 0.23 -8.75
N ILE A 142 7.48 0.21 -9.98
CA ILE A 142 7.67 1.27 -10.97
C ILE A 142 6.32 1.97 -11.14
N ILE A 143 6.31 3.30 -11.11
CA ILE A 143 5.10 4.12 -11.21
C ILE A 143 5.32 5.21 -12.26
N ARG A 144 4.41 5.32 -13.23
CA ARG A 144 4.42 6.39 -14.23
C ARG A 144 3.07 7.10 -14.25
N LEU A 145 3.11 8.43 -14.32
CA LEU A 145 1.92 9.23 -14.58
C LEU A 145 1.58 9.12 -16.06
N ILE A 146 0.34 8.75 -16.38
CA ILE A 146 -0.16 8.67 -17.75
C ILE A 146 -1.43 9.53 -17.92
N PRO A 147 -1.64 10.10 -19.12
CA PRO A 147 -2.72 11.07 -19.35
C PRO A 147 -4.11 10.46 -19.20
N ASP A 148 -4.26 9.18 -19.55
CA ASP A 148 -5.51 8.44 -19.43
C ASP A 148 -5.26 6.94 -19.29
N LYS A 149 -6.32 6.19 -19.00
CA LYS A 149 -6.31 4.73 -18.91
C LYS A 149 -6.51 4.02 -20.25
N SER A 150 -6.27 4.66 -21.39
CA SER A 150 -6.40 3.96 -22.68
C SER A 150 -5.26 2.96 -22.87
N ALA A 151 -5.53 1.90 -23.63
CA ALA A 151 -4.51 0.92 -23.97
C ALA A 151 -3.32 1.55 -24.73
N PHE A 152 -3.57 2.62 -25.50
CA PHE A 152 -2.51 3.38 -26.18
C PHE A 152 -1.57 4.05 -25.17
N SER A 153 -2.11 4.80 -24.21
CA SER A 153 -1.33 5.48 -23.16
C SER A 153 -0.56 4.50 -22.30
N VAL A 154 -1.18 3.36 -21.94
CA VAL A 154 -0.51 2.27 -21.21
C VAL A 154 0.65 1.71 -22.02
N ASN A 155 0.45 1.36 -23.29
CA ASN A 155 1.49 0.79 -24.14
C ASN A 155 2.65 1.76 -24.40
N GLN A 156 2.37 3.05 -24.59
CA GLN A 156 3.41 4.07 -24.72
C GLN A 156 4.30 4.15 -23.47
N ALA A 157 3.68 4.18 -22.30
CA ALA A 157 4.41 4.20 -21.03
C ALA A 157 5.18 2.89 -20.80
N LEU A 158 4.56 1.73 -21.06
CA LEU A 158 5.20 0.42 -20.94
C LEU A 158 6.42 0.31 -21.87
N LYS A 159 6.29 0.72 -23.13
CA LYS A 159 7.40 0.75 -24.09
C LYS A 159 8.57 1.62 -23.62
N ALA A 160 8.30 2.74 -22.94
CA ALA A 160 9.35 3.55 -22.34
C ALA A 160 10.03 2.84 -21.17
N ILE A 161 9.25 2.19 -20.29
CA ILE A 161 9.78 1.45 -19.13
C ILE A 161 10.66 0.27 -19.58
N LEU A 162 10.26 -0.46 -20.62
CA LEU A 162 11.02 -1.61 -21.14
C LEU A 162 12.41 -1.26 -21.69
N LYS A 163 12.71 0.03 -21.91
CA LYS A 163 14.08 0.48 -22.27
C LYS A 163 15.04 0.44 -21.09
N ASP A 164 14.53 0.68 -19.88
CA ASP A 164 15.33 0.82 -18.67
C ASP A 164 15.25 -0.43 -17.77
N TYR A 165 14.21 -1.25 -17.97
CA TYR A 165 13.92 -2.41 -17.11
C TYR A 165 13.70 -3.66 -17.94
N GLN A 166 14.46 -4.71 -17.62
CA GLN A 166 14.24 -6.04 -18.18
C GLN A 166 13.09 -6.73 -17.43
N MET A 167 12.12 -7.26 -18.19
CA MET A 167 10.97 -7.99 -17.66
C MET A 167 10.88 -9.36 -18.33
N ASN A 168 10.60 -10.39 -17.54
CA ASN A 168 10.42 -11.76 -17.99
C ASN A 168 8.95 -12.06 -18.28
N SER A 169 8.03 -11.52 -17.49
CA SER A 169 6.60 -11.70 -17.68
C SER A 169 5.78 -10.53 -17.15
N ILE A 170 4.57 -10.39 -17.70
CA ILE A 170 3.58 -9.40 -17.24
C ILE A 170 2.28 -10.12 -16.91
N THR A 171 1.76 -9.86 -15.72
CA THR A 171 0.43 -10.28 -15.28
C THR A 171 -0.48 -9.07 -15.15
N ALA A 172 -1.61 -9.06 -15.86
CA ALA A 172 -2.64 -8.02 -15.81
C ALA A 172 -3.99 -8.58 -15.29
N ASP A 173 -4.95 -7.70 -14.99
CA ASP A 173 -6.36 -8.12 -15.09
C ASP A 173 -6.85 -7.99 -16.53
N ASN A 174 -8.05 -8.47 -16.77
CA ASN A 174 -8.71 -8.29 -18.04
C ASN A 174 -9.33 -6.88 -18.23
N GLY A 175 -8.74 -5.84 -17.65
CA GLY A 175 -9.09 -4.46 -17.94
C GLY A 175 -8.89 -4.14 -19.43
N ALA A 176 -9.78 -3.32 -20.00
CA ALA A 176 -9.69 -2.93 -21.42
C ALA A 176 -8.40 -2.16 -21.72
N GLU A 177 -7.83 -1.48 -20.72
CA GLU A 177 -6.54 -0.82 -20.78
C GLU A 177 -5.35 -1.77 -21.03
N PHE A 178 -5.49 -3.06 -20.73
CA PHE A 178 -4.45 -4.07 -20.90
C PHE A 178 -4.73 -5.03 -22.06
N SER A 179 -5.77 -4.77 -22.85
CA SER A 179 -6.17 -5.63 -23.97
C SER A 179 -5.15 -5.69 -25.11
N ARG A 180 -4.25 -4.70 -25.21
CA ARG A 180 -3.29 -4.54 -26.33
C ARG A 180 -1.83 -4.70 -25.90
N LEU A 181 -1.55 -5.30 -24.74
CA LEU A 181 -0.18 -5.45 -24.23
C LEU A 181 0.74 -6.21 -25.21
N ALA A 182 0.18 -7.13 -26.00
CA ALA A 182 0.91 -7.91 -27.02
C ALA A 182 1.54 -7.06 -28.13
N GLU A 183 1.17 -5.78 -28.27
CA GLU A 183 1.79 -4.87 -29.25
C GLU A 183 3.19 -4.38 -28.83
N VAL A 184 3.50 -4.46 -27.54
CA VAL A 184 4.75 -3.92 -26.96
C VAL A 184 5.51 -4.94 -26.11
N PHE A 185 4.92 -6.09 -25.82
CA PHE A 185 5.51 -7.15 -25.01
C PHE A 185 5.15 -8.52 -25.60
N ASP A 186 6.01 -9.52 -25.40
CA ASP A 186 5.82 -10.84 -26.00
C ASP A 186 4.54 -11.52 -25.47
N PRO A 187 3.56 -11.84 -26.34
CA PRO A 187 2.30 -12.46 -25.93
C PRO A 187 2.46 -13.82 -25.25
N THR A 188 3.57 -14.52 -25.45
CA THR A 188 3.81 -15.79 -24.78
C THR A 188 4.07 -15.65 -23.28
N HIS A 189 4.45 -14.43 -22.84
CA HIS A 189 4.81 -14.06 -21.47
C HIS A 189 3.80 -13.09 -20.81
N ILE A 190 2.62 -12.92 -21.41
CA ILE A 190 1.52 -12.11 -20.85
C ILE A 190 0.45 -13.04 -20.29
N TYR A 191 0.02 -12.79 -19.06
CA TYR A 191 -0.99 -13.58 -18.36
C TYR A 191 -2.09 -12.70 -17.77
N TYR A 192 -3.32 -13.18 -17.79
CA TYR A 192 -4.48 -12.44 -17.30
C TYR A 192 -5.14 -13.16 -16.12
N ALA A 193 -5.36 -12.43 -15.02
CA ALA A 193 -6.10 -12.93 -13.85
C ALA A 193 -7.58 -13.15 -14.17
N HIS A 194 -8.23 -14.06 -13.46
CA HIS A 194 -9.64 -14.35 -13.66
C HIS A 194 -10.52 -13.12 -13.39
N PRO A 195 -11.60 -12.92 -14.16
CA PRO A 195 -12.57 -11.88 -13.86
C PRO A 195 -13.05 -11.96 -12.40
N TYR A 196 -13.16 -10.79 -11.74
CA TYR A 196 -13.64 -10.67 -10.35
C TYR A 196 -12.78 -11.40 -9.30
N SER A 197 -11.57 -11.84 -9.66
CA SER A 197 -10.66 -12.56 -8.77
C SER A 197 -9.53 -11.68 -8.28
N SER A 198 -9.89 -10.57 -7.62
CA SER A 198 -8.91 -9.58 -7.14
C SER A 198 -7.87 -10.15 -6.17
N TRP A 199 -8.18 -11.28 -5.51
CA TRP A 199 -7.26 -11.98 -4.60
C TRP A 199 -6.04 -12.57 -5.32
N GLU A 200 -6.14 -12.88 -6.62
CA GLU A 200 -5.04 -13.42 -7.42
C GLU A 200 -3.92 -12.40 -7.66
N ARG A 201 -4.24 -11.10 -7.48
CA ARG A 201 -3.34 -9.96 -7.60
C ARG A 201 -3.28 -9.15 -6.29
N GLY A 202 -3.33 -9.84 -5.14
CA GLY A 202 -3.30 -9.20 -3.82
C GLY A 202 -2.06 -8.33 -3.55
N THR A 203 -0.96 -8.53 -4.29
CA THR A 203 0.22 -7.65 -4.24
C THR A 203 -0.13 -6.23 -4.66
N ASN A 204 -0.86 -6.08 -5.76
CA ASN A 204 -1.25 -4.79 -6.30
C ASN A 204 -2.19 -4.05 -5.35
N GLU A 205 -3.15 -4.73 -4.71
CA GLU A 205 -4.01 -4.09 -3.71
C GLU A 205 -3.19 -3.46 -2.57
N ASN A 206 -2.22 -4.21 -2.04
CA ASN A 206 -1.36 -3.71 -0.97
C ASN A 206 -0.49 -2.52 -1.43
N HIS A 207 0.06 -2.56 -2.65
CA HIS A 207 0.90 -1.46 -3.16
C HIS A 207 0.08 -0.23 -3.51
N ASN A 208 -1.09 -0.41 -4.11
CA ASN A 208 -2.04 0.68 -4.35
C ASN A 208 -2.41 1.37 -3.03
N ARG A 209 -2.58 0.62 -1.93
CA ARG A 209 -2.78 1.19 -0.59
C ARG A 209 -1.59 1.98 -0.05
N LEU A 210 -0.36 1.76 -0.51
CA LEU A 210 0.80 2.59 -0.17
C LEU A 210 0.77 3.91 -0.96
N ILE A 211 0.47 3.84 -2.26
CA ILE A 211 0.28 5.02 -3.11
C ILE A 211 -0.78 5.94 -2.50
N ARG A 212 -1.91 5.37 -2.06
CA ARG A 212 -3.02 6.13 -1.46
C ARG A 212 -2.67 6.87 -0.15
N ARG A 213 -1.56 6.55 0.51
CA ARG A 213 -1.09 7.32 1.69
C ARG A 213 -0.62 8.73 1.31
N TRP A 214 -0.14 8.89 0.08
CA TRP A 214 0.38 10.14 -0.47
C TRP A 214 -0.55 10.76 -1.51
N LEU A 215 -1.27 9.92 -2.26
CA LEU A 215 -2.27 10.31 -3.26
C LEU A 215 -3.65 9.70 -2.96
N PRO A 216 -4.40 10.29 -2.00
CA PRO A 216 -5.77 9.89 -1.72
C PRO A 216 -6.66 9.86 -2.97
N LYS A 217 -7.76 9.12 -2.90
CA LYS A 217 -8.72 9.06 -4.00
C LYS A 217 -9.35 10.45 -4.21
N GLY A 218 -9.38 10.93 -5.45
CA GLY A 218 -9.86 12.28 -5.76
C GLY A 218 -8.76 13.36 -5.78
N SER A 219 -7.50 13.03 -5.48
CA SER A 219 -6.36 13.92 -5.69
C SER A 219 -6.29 14.40 -7.14
N LYS A 220 -6.15 15.70 -7.34
CA LYS A 220 -6.02 16.35 -8.65
C LYS A 220 -4.57 16.80 -8.87
N ASN A 221 -4.14 16.80 -10.13
CA ASN A 221 -2.87 17.42 -10.55
C ASN A 221 -1.61 16.82 -9.88
N ALA A 222 -1.53 15.49 -9.74
CA ALA A 222 -0.27 14.88 -9.32
C ALA A 222 0.81 15.18 -10.36
N THR A 223 2.00 15.56 -9.88
CA THR A 223 3.13 15.86 -10.75
C THR A 223 4.03 14.65 -10.91
N GLN A 224 4.82 14.62 -11.98
CA GLN A 224 5.82 13.57 -12.19
C GLN A 224 6.83 13.51 -11.02
N GLN A 225 7.20 14.65 -10.44
CA GLN A 225 8.08 14.72 -9.27
C GLN A 225 7.44 14.07 -8.03
N GLN A 226 6.15 14.33 -7.79
CA GLN A 226 5.42 13.70 -6.69
C GLN A 226 5.33 12.19 -6.88
N VAL A 227 5.08 11.74 -8.11
CA VAL A 227 5.05 10.30 -8.44
C VAL A 227 6.42 9.65 -8.22
N ALA A 228 7.51 10.28 -8.65
CA ALA A 228 8.86 9.78 -8.41
C ALA A 228 9.20 9.72 -6.91
N PHE A 229 8.77 10.72 -6.12
CA PHE A 229 8.91 10.69 -4.67
C PHE A 229 8.17 9.49 -4.05
N ILE A 230 6.93 9.23 -4.49
CA ILE A 230 6.12 8.10 -3.98
C ILE A 230 6.76 6.76 -4.36
N GLU A 231 7.21 6.62 -5.61
CA GLU A 231 7.94 5.42 -6.08
C GLU A 231 9.16 5.15 -5.20
N ASN A 232 10.01 6.17 -5.01
CA ASN A 232 11.18 6.06 -4.15
C ASN A 232 10.80 5.74 -2.70
N TRP A 233 9.78 6.39 -2.15
CA TRP A 233 9.32 6.11 -0.80
C TRP A 233 8.84 4.66 -0.63
N ILE A 234 8.07 4.12 -1.59
CA ILE A 234 7.59 2.73 -1.56
C ILE A 234 8.75 1.74 -1.66
N ASN A 235 9.72 2.01 -2.54
CA ASN A 235 10.87 1.13 -2.75
C ASN A 235 11.88 1.16 -1.59
N ASN A 236 11.86 2.20 -0.76
CA ASN A 236 12.60 2.27 0.51
C ASN A 236 11.72 1.96 1.74
N TYR A 237 10.43 1.63 1.54
CA TYR A 237 9.54 1.32 2.65
C TYR A 237 9.80 -0.11 3.17
N PRO A 238 10.09 -0.29 4.47
CA PRO A 238 10.29 -1.61 5.07
C PRO A 238 9.09 -2.54 4.86
N LYS A 239 9.34 -3.79 4.50
CA LYS A 239 8.29 -4.81 4.35
C LYS A 239 8.57 -5.97 5.30
N LYS A 240 7.55 -6.33 6.09
CA LYS A 240 7.61 -7.50 7.00
C LYS A 240 8.06 -8.78 6.28
N LEU A 241 7.64 -8.95 5.02
CA LEU A 241 8.01 -10.09 4.17
C LEU A 241 9.53 -10.27 4.03
N PHE A 242 10.30 -9.19 4.05
CA PHE A 242 11.75 -9.20 3.89
C PHE A 242 12.47 -8.98 5.21
N ASN A 243 11.89 -9.45 6.32
CA ASN A 243 12.41 -9.21 7.67
C ASN A 243 12.66 -7.72 7.94
N TYR A 244 11.72 -6.88 7.49
CA TYR A 244 11.76 -5.42 7.63
C TYR A 244 12.86 -4.72 6.82
N LYS A 245 13.46 -5.39 5.83
CA LYS A 245 14.16 -4.73 4.73
C LYS A 245 13.16 -4.14 3.73
N SER A 246 13.57 -3.09 3.03
CA SER A 246 12.86 -2.51 1.89
C SER A 246 13.13 -3.29 0.60
N PRO A 247 12.30 -3.14 -0.45
CA PRO A 247 12.59 -3.70 -1.77
C PRO A 247 13.98 -3.36 -2.29
N LYS A 248 14.43 -2.13 -2.10
CA LYS A 248 15.75 -1.68 -2.54
C LYS A 248 16.89 -2.39 -1.79
N GLU A 249 16.78 -2.51 -0.47
CA GLU A 249 17.75 -3.25 0.34
C GLU A 249 17.72 -4.76 0.03
N PHE A 250 16.55 -5.31 -0.25
CA PHE A 250 16.41 -6.70 -0.67
C PHE A 250 17.18 -6.97 -1.97
N LEU A 251 16.99 -6.14 -2.99
CA LEU A 251 17.69 -6.26 -4.29
C LEU A 251 19.22 -6.05 -4.20
N GLN A 252 19.70 -5.37 -3.16
CA GLN A 252 21.13 -5.18 -2.93
C GLN A 252 21.77 -6.34 -2.15
N THR A 253 20.98 -7.11 -1.40
CA THR A 253 21.49 -8.09 -0.43
C THR A 253 21.07 -9.53 -0.68
N GLY A 254 20.27 -9.79 -1.71
CA GLY A 254 19.78 -11.12 -2.10
C GLY A 254 19.60 -11.24 -3.60
#